data_AF-K9KCJ4-F1
#
_entry.id   AF-K9KCJ4-F1
#
_cell.length_a   1.000
_cell.length_b   1.000
_cell.length_c   1.000
_cell.angle_alpha   90.00
_cell.angle_beta   90.00
_cell.angle_gamma   90.00
#
_symmetry.space_group_name_H-M   'P 1'
#
loop_
_entity.id
_entity.type
_entity.pdbx_description
1 polymer ?
#
loop_
_entity_poly.entity_id
_entity_poly.type
_entity_poly.pdbx_seq_one_letter_code
_entity_poly.pdbx_strand_id
1 'polypeptide(L)'
;ECDDCKIETEQGTSILQSLKSQKLHVQTKGGKVICLGTIYGNIDIHASDKSTVTIDKLQGSSVSVSTEDGLLKAKYLYTDSSFLSSAAGDITLGSVHGDITLHSKMGNITVDSSSGCLTASTQQGAVDVYVSQLGKVDLKAHKGSIVVKVASSLQAHLQLSGKEVDVNSEVHVQEMAEARKENGVIITGLMNQASTREKWIKADAPQGTVSFRSQSWFQSLKLQD
;
A
#
# COMPACT_ATOMS: atom_id res chain seq x y z
N GLU A 1 14.86 19.96 16.05
CA GLU A 1 13.50 19.84 16.62
C GLU A 1 12.83 21.18 16.47
N CYS A 2 11.58 21.20 16.02
CA CYS A 2 10.77 22.41 15.83
C CYS A 2 9.29 22.07 15.97
N ASP A 3 8.41 23.06 16.09
CA ASP A 3 6.96 22.81 16.08
C ASP A 3 6.45 22.72 14.65
N ASP A 4 6.80 23.70 13.81
CA ASP A 4 6.42 23.78 12.41
C ASP A 4 7.67 23.86 11.52
N CYS A 5 7.75 22.98 10.52
CA CYS A 5 8.77 23.02 9.48
C CYS A 5 8.09 23.13 8.12
N LYS A 6 8.45 24.16 7.34
CA LYS A 6 7.92 24.39 6.00
C LYS A 6 9.07 24.50 5.00
N ILE A 7 9.01 23.71 3.92
CA ILE A 7 10.01 23.70 2.85
C ILE A 7 9.27 23.84 1.51
N GLU A 8 9.67 24.82 0.70
CA GLU A 8 9.15 25.01 -0.65
C GLU A 8 10.31 25.05 -1.64
N THR A 9 10.23 24.27 -2.73
CA THR A 9 11.26 24.24 -3.77
C THR A 9 10.64 24.22 -5.17
N GLU A 10 11.17 25.05 -6.07
CA GLU A 10 10.76 25.05 -7.48
C GLU A 10 11.45 23.93 -8.25
N GLN A 11 12.76 23.75 -8.02
CA GLN A 11 13.61 22.72 -8.61
C GLN A 11 14.69 22.30 -7.60
N GLY A 12 15.27 21.12 -7.77
CA GLY A 12 16.43 20.67 -7.00
C GLY A 12 16.14 19.51 -6.05
N THR A 13 16.94 19.35 -5.00
CA THR A 13 16.79 18.24 -4.05
C THR A 13 16.64 18.78 -2.63
N SER A 14 15.52 18.47 -1.99
CA SER A 14 15.26 18.71 -0.58
C SER A 14 15.67 17.47 0.21
N ILE A 15 16.71 17.59 1.05
CA ILE A 15 17.16 16.49 1.92
C ILE A 15 16.77 16.83 3.35
N LEU A 16 15.90 16.01 3.95
CA LEU A 16 15.49 16.10 5.34
C LEU A 16 16.12 14.95 6.09
N GLN A 17 16.96 15.22 7.09
CA GLN A 17 17.68 14.19 7.82
C GLN A 17 17.29 14.17 9.29
N SER A 18 16.67 13.07 9.72
CA SER A 18 16.31 12.80 11.12
C SER A 18 15.58 13.97 11.82
N LEU A 19 14.63 14.58 11.11
CA LEU A 19 13.87 15.73 11.60
C LEU A 19 12.80 15.30 12.60
N LYS A 20 12.66 16.06 13.69
CA LYS A 20 11.53 15.97 14.63
C LYS A 20 10.75 17.26 14.58
N SER A 21 9.50 17.19 14.12
CA SER A 21 8.57 18.31 14.06
C SER A 21 7.19 17.92 14.57
N GLN A 22 6.39 18.84 15.10
CA GLN A 22 4.97 18.53 15.30
C GLN A 22 4.25 18.50 13.95
N LYS A 23 4.59 19.44 13.07
CA LYS A 23 4.09 19.55 11.70
C LYS A 23 5.25 19.75 10.73
N LEU A 24 5.26 18.98 9.65
CA LEU A 24 6.18 19.12 8.53
C LEU A 24 5.36 19.29 7.26
N HIS A 25 5.58 20.39 6.54
CA HIS A 25 5.04 20.61 5.22
C HIS A 25 6.18 20.77 4.20
N VAL A 26 6.17 19.96 3.15
CA VAL A 26 7.12 20.05 2.05
C VAL A 26 6.35 20.17 0.75
N GLN A 27 6.63 21.22 -0.01
CA GLN A 27 6.10 21.39 -1.36
C GLN A 27 7.26 21.48 -2.36
N THR A 28 7.20 20.68 -3.41
CA THR A 28 8.14 20.78 -4.53
C THR A 28 7.41 20.77 -5.86
N LYS A 29 7.81 21.64 -6.78
CA LYS A 29 7.33 21.61 -8.17
C LYS A 29 8.22 20.77 -9.08
N GLY A 30 9.47 20.57 -8.70
CA GLY A 30 10.44 19.84 -9.50
C GLY A 30 11.57 19.27 -8.67
N GLY A 31 12.02 18.07 -9.04
CA GLY A 31 13.22 17.43 -8.50
C GLY A 31 12.91 16.34 -7.46
N LYS A 32 13.50 16.41 -6.27
CA LYS A 32 13.48 15.29 -5.31
C LYS A 32 13.24 15.75 -3.88
N VAL A 33 12.42 15.00 -3.15
CA VAL A 33 12.33 15.04 -1.70
C VAL A 33 12.92 13.75 -1.15
N ILE A 34 13.95 13.86 -0.31
CA ILE A 34 14.65 12.71 0.27
C ILE A 34 14.60 12.85 1.80
N CYS A 35 13.87 11.96 2.45
CA CYS A 35 13.77 11.87 3.90
C CYS A 35 14.69 10.75 4.40
N LEU A 36 15.83 11.13 4.97
CA LEU A 36 16.85 10.21 5.49
C LEU A 36 16.70 10.01 6.99
N GLY A 37 16.91 8.77 7.44
CA GLY A 37 16.72 8.41 8.85
C GLY A 37 15.24 8.46 9.23
N THR A 38 14.95 8.93 10.45
CA THR A 38 13.57 8.95 10.97
C THR A 38 13.02 10.36 11.02
N ILE A 39 11.93 10.59 10.28
CA ILE A 39 11.18 11.85 10.36
C ILE A 39 10.00 11.65 11.30
N TYR A 40 9.92 12.47 12.35
CA TYR A 40 8.86 12.45 13.35
C TYR A 40 7.89 13.61 13.14
N GLY A 41 6.58 13.35 13.21
CA GLY A 41 5.55 14.38 13.24
C GLY A 41 4.31 14.08 12.41
N ASN A 42 3.41 15.06 12.33
CA ASN A 42 2.38 15.10 11.30
C ASN A 42 2.99 15.65 10.01
N ILE A 43 2.94 14.87 8.94
CA ILE A 43 3.75 15.13 7.74
C ILE A 43 2.83 15.31 6.55
N ASP A 44 3.08 16.35 5.77
CA ASP A 44 2.40 16.65 4.51
C ASP A 44 3.45 16.96 3.44
N ILE A 45 3.55 16.11 2.42
CA ILE A 45 4.52 16.26 1.32
C ILE A 45 3.75 16.29 0.01
N HIS A 46 3.88 17.39 -0.73
CA HIS A 46 3.29 17.56 -2.05
C HIS A 46 4.38 17.73 -3.11
N ALA A 47 4.45 16.80 -4.06
CA ALA A 47 5.43 16.79 -5.14
C ALA A 47 4.75 16.80 -6.52
N SER A 48 4.88 17.89 -7.27
CA SER A 48 4.28 18.05 -8.60
C SER A 48 5.21 17.62 -9.73
N ASP A 49 4.69 17.61 -10.96
CA ASP A 49 5.39 17.22 -12.18
C ASP A 49 6.02 15.81 -12.02
N LYS A 50 7.30 15.68 -12.38
CA LYS A 50 8.06 14.43 -12.30
C LYS A 50 8.83 14.29 -10.99
N SER A 51 8.44 15.04 -9.96
CA SER A 51 9.15 15.08 -8.70
C SER A 51 9.04 13.75 -7.95
N THR A 52 10.17 13.26 -7.45
CA THR A 52 10.20 11.99 -6.71
C THR A 52 10.25 12.22 -5.21
N VAL A 53 9.60 11.34 -4.44
CA VAL A 53 9.64 11.33 -2.98
C VAL A 53 10.21 10.00 -2.52
N THR A 54 11.34 10.04 -1.81
CA THR A 54 11.98 8.85 -1.23
C THR A 54 12.12 9.02 0.26
N ILE A 55 11.61 8.06 1.02
CA ILE A 55 11.53 8.14 2.48
C ILE A 55 12.09 6.87 3.12
N ASP A 56 13.03 7.04 4.04
CA ASP A 56 13.54 5.94 4.86
C ASP A 56 12.54 5.52 5.93
N LYS A 57 12.16 6.43 6.83
CA LYS A 57 11.23 6.13 7.91
C LYS A 57 10.42 7.34 8.32
N LEU A 58 9.09 7.17 8.40
CA LEU A 58 8.18 8.13 9.04
C LEU A 58 7.59 7.53 10.31
N GLN A 59 7.49 8.36 11.35
CA GLN A 59 6.75 8.03 12.57
C GLN A 59 5.90 9.23 13.01
N GLY A 60 4.61 9.01 13.26
CA GLY A 60 3.70 10.08 13.67
C GLY A 60 2.24 9.69 13.54
N SER A 61 1.33 10.56 13.94
CA SER A 61 -0.10 10.21 13.93
C SER A 61 -0.73 10.30 12.55
N SER A 62 -0.38 11.33 11.76
CA SER A 62 -0.96 11.54 10.43
C SER A 62 0.10 11.87 9.39
N VAL A 63 0.10 11.14 8.28
CA VAL A 63 0.98 11.37 7.13
C VAL A 63 0.15 11.50 5.86
N SER A 64 0.44 12.53 5.07
CA SER A 64 -0.06 12.75 3.72
C SER A 64 1.12 12.93 2.78
N VAL A 65 1.18 12.14 1.70
CA VAL A 65 2.20 12.29 0.66
C VAL A 65 1.54 12.17 -0.71
N SER A 66 1.69 13.18 -1.56
CA SER A 66 1.19 13.14 -2.93
C SER A 66 2.29 13.41 -3.94
N THR A 67 2.23 12.68 -5.05
CA THR A 67 3.05 12.87 -6.25
C THR A 67 2.14 13.03 -7.48
N GLU A 68 2.64 13.61 -8.56
CA GLU A 68 1.97 13.57 -9.86
C GLU A 68 2.51 12.39 -10.69
N ASP A 69 3.58 12.61 -11.45
CA ASP A 69 4.15 11.59 -12.35
C ASP A 69 5.38 10.89 -11.75
N GLY A 70 5.97 11.45 -10.70
CA GLY A 70 7.16 10.92 -10.07
C GLY A 70 6.90 9.77 -9.10
N LEU A 71 7.93 8.95 -8.89
CA LEU A 71 7.91 7.82 -7.95
C LEU A 71 7.70 8.28 -6.51
N LEU A 72 6.82 7.58 -5.80
CA LEU A 72 6.70 7.65 -4.34
C LEU A 72 7.24 6.35 -3.75
N LYS A 73 8.30 6.44 -2.94
CA LYS A 73 8.88 5.31 -2.22
C LYS A 73 9.02 5.61 -0.73
N ALA A 74 8.50 4.73 0.13
CA ALA A 74 8.75 4.78 1.57
C ALA A 74 9.14 3.40 2.12
N LYS A 75 10.28 3.32 2.80
CA LYS A 75 10.78 2.04 3.32
C LYS A 75 10.08 1.61 4.60
N TYR A 76 9.82 2.54 5.52
CA TYR A 76 9.11 2.30 6.77
C TYR A 76 8.08 3.39 7.06
N LEU A 77 6.83 3.00 7.28
CA LEU A 77 5.77 3.90 7.75
C LEU A 77 5.19 3.34 9.05
N TYR A 78 5.41 4.01 10.18
CA TYR A 78 4.86 3.62 11.48
C TYR A 78 3.98 4.75 12.00
N THR A 79 2.71 4.72 11.59
CA THR A 79 1.78 5.82 11.81
C THR A 79 0.44 5.34 12.30
N ASP A 80 -0.35 6.19 12.95
CA ASP A 80 -1.75 5.85 13.23
C ASP A 80 -2.54 5.81 11.92
N SER A 81 -2.37 6.85 11.08
CA SER A 81 -3.01 6.96 9.77
C SER A 81 -2.07 7.53 8.71
N SER A 82 -2.16 7.02 7.49
CA SER A 82 -1.42 7.56 6.34
C SER A 82 -2.26 7.57 5.06
N PHE A 83 -2.16 8.64 4.29
CA PHE A 83 -2.69 8.77 2.94
C PHE A 83 -1.55 9.02 1.96
N LEU A 84 -1.37 8.15 0.98
CA LEU A 84 -0.35 8.32 -0.06
C LEU A 84 -0.98 8.22 -1.44
N SER A 85 -0.65 9.15 -2.32
CA SER A 85 -1.25 9.21 -3.64
C SER A 85 -0.29 9.58 -4.76
N SER A 86 -0.63 9.13 -5.97
CA SER A 86 0.05 9.50 -7.20
C SER A 86 -0.93 9.68 -8.35
N ALA A 87 -0.62 10.53 -9.34
CA ALA A 87 -1.40 10.59 -10.57
C ALA A 87 -0.96 9.45 -11.50
N ALA A 88 0.31 9.38 -11.85
CA ALA A 88 0.86 8.38 -12.76
C ALA A 88 2.08 7.64 -12.21
N GLY A 89 2.71 8.14 -11.15
CA GLY A 89 3.84 7.48 -10.50
C GLY A 89 3.45 6.20 -9.77
N ASP A 90 4.41 5.28 -9.69
CA ASP A 90 4.29 4.09 -8.85
C ASP A 90 4.38 4.48 -7.36
N ILE A 91 3.66 3.74 -6.52
CA ILE A 91 3.74 3.82 -5.06
C ILE A 91 4.37 2.53 -4.55
N THR A 92 5.55 2.62 -3.94
CA THR A 92 6.26 1.46 -3.38
C THR A 92 6.51 1.64 -1.89
N LEU A 93 5.90 0.77 -1.08
CA LEU A 93 6.05 0.76 0.36
C LEU A 93 6.74 -0.51 0.83
N GLY A 94 7.71 -0.35 1.73
CA GLY A 94 8.37 -1.47 2.40
C GLY A 94 7.48 -2.05 3.50
N SER A 95 7.81 -1.77 4.76
CA SER A 95 6.98 -2.18 5.91
C SER A 95 6.11 -1.03 6.42
N VAL A 96 4.81 -1.28 6.53
CA VAL A 96 3.84 -0.28 6.97
C VAL A 96 3.03 -0.78 8.16
N HIS A 97 2.83 0.09 9.15
CA HIS A 97 1.98 -0.11 10.33
C HIS A 97 1.01 1.06 10.42
N GLY A 98 -0.27 0.75 10.56
CA GLY A 98 -1.34 1.73 10.79
C GLY A 98 -2.54 1.51 9.90
N ASP A 99 -3.39 2.53 9.81
CA ASP A 99 -4.45 2.63 8.82
C ASP A 99 -3.93 3.36 7.57
N ILE A 100 -3.66 2.60 6.51
CA ILE A 100 -2.97 3.09 5.31
C ILE A 100 -3.95 3.15 4.14
N THR A 101 -4.03 4.30 3.48
CA THR A 101 -4.81 4.50 2.25
C THR A 101 -3.90 4.90 1.10
N LEU A 102 -3.93 4.13 0.02
CA LEU A 102 -3.11 4.30 -1.18
C LEU A 102 -4.00 4.52 -2.40
N HIS A 103 -3.64 5.52 -3.21
CA HIS A 103 -4.38 5.81 -4.43
C HIS A 103 -3.45 6.20 -5.57
N SER A 104 -3.47 5.46 -6.67
CA SER A 104 -2.84 5.87 -7.93
C SER A 104 -3.88 5.96 -9.05
N LYS A 105 -3.74 6.86 -10.03
CA LYS A 105 -4.61 6.80 -11.23
C LYS A 105 -4.04 5.84 -12.26
N MET A 106 -2.74 5.94 -12.57
CA MET A 106 -2.10 5.18 -13.66
C MET A 106 -0.87 4.36 -13.25
N GLY A 107 -0.43 4.48 -11.99
CA GLY A 107 0.73 3.76 -11.47
C GLY A 107 0.36 2.46 -10.77
N ASN A 108 1.38 1.63 -10.56
CA ASN A 108 1.30 0.42 -9.76
C ASN A 108 1.43 0.75 -8.28
N ILE A 109 0.86 -0.13 -7.44
CA ILE A 109 0.99 -0.05 -5.99
C ILE A 109 1.63 -1.33 -5.49
N THR A 110 2.77 -1.22 -4.81
CA THR A 110 3.47 -2.35 -4.17
C THR A 110 3.61 -2.10 -2.68
N VAL A 111 3.23 -3.08 -1.86
CA VAL A 111 3.41 -3.06 -0.40
C VAL A 111 4.08 -4.36 0.05
N ASP A 112 5.35 -4.30 0.42
CA ASP A 112 6.16 -5.47 0.76
C ASP A 112 5.76 -6.10 2.12
N SER A 113 5.19 -5.33 3.03
CA SER A 113 4.59 -5.84 4.27
C SER A 113 3.62 -4.85 4.92
N SER A 114 2.35 -5.24 5.07
CA SER A 114 1.32 -4.47 5.76
C SER A 114 0.93 -5.08 7.11
N SER A 115 0.81 -4.24 8.13
CA SER A 115 0.33 -4.58 9.48
C SER A 115 -0.71 -3.55 9.92
N GLY A 116 -2.00 -3.91 9.89
CA GLY A 116 -3.10 -2.98 10.18
C GLY A 116 -4.18 -2.98 9.10
N CYS A 117 -4.88 -1.85 8.91
CA CYS A 117 -5.82 -1.69 7.82
C CYS A 117 -5.13 -1.13 6.58
N LEU A 118 -5.54 -1.62 5.40
CA LEU A 118 -5.00 -1.18 4.12
C LEU A 118 -6.14 -0.99 3.13
N THR A 119 -6.26 0.22 2.58
CA THR A 119 -7.05 0.47 1.37
C THR A 119 -6.10 0.84 0.26
N ALA A 120 -6.12 0.15 -0.88
CA ALA A 120 -5.31 0.49 -2.04
C ALA A 120 -6.15 0.46 -3.31
N SER A 121 -6.02 1.49 -4.15
CA SER A 121 -6.77 1.58 -5.38
C SER A 121 -5.98 2.15 -6.54
N THR A 122 -6.15 1.56 -7.72
CA THR A 122 -5.65 2.10 -8.98
C THR A 122 -6.65 1.96 -10.13
N GLN A 123 -6.73 2.97 -11.01
CA GLN A 123 -7.58 2.91 -12.20
C GLN A 123 -6.90 2.13 -13.33
N GLN A 124 -5.61 2.34 -13.53
CA GLN A 124 -4.78 1.61 -14.47
C GLN A 124 -3.45 1.29 -13.80
N GLY A 125 -3.13 0.01 -13.66
CA GLY A 125 -1.96 -0.43 -12.91
C GLY A 125 -2.26 -1.65 -12.06
N ALA A 126 -1.21 -2.35 -11.63
CA ALA A 126 -1.31 -3.52 -10.78
C ALA A 126 -1.20 -3.16 -9.29
N VAL A 127 -1.75 -4.02 -8.44
CA VAL A 127 -1.60 -3.94 -6.98
C VAL A 127 -0.95 -5.22 -6.49
N ASP A 128 0.18 -5.12 -5.80
CA ASP A 128 0.91 -6.24 -5.18
C ASP A 128 1.08 -5.96 -3.69
N VAL A 129 0.47 -6.79 -2.84
CA VAL A 129 0.45 -6.57 -1.39
C VAL A 129 0.76 -7.86 -0.65
N TYR A 130 1.69 -7.79 0.30
CA TYR A 130 1.86 -8.78 1.36
C TYR A 130 1.21 -8.30 2.67
N VAL A 131 0.27 -9.09 3.19
CA VAL A 131 -0.42 -8.82 4.47
C VAL A 131 0.21 -9.68 5.56
N SER A 132 0.95 -9.03 6.46
CA SER A 132 1.64 -9.67 7.57
C SER A 132 0.76 -9.80 8.82
N GLN A 133 0.00 -8.75 9.15
CA GLN A 133 -0.97 -8.76 10.25
C GLN A 133 -2.26 -8.11 9.76
N LEU A 134 -3.36 -8.86 9.87
CA LEU A 134 -4.63 -8.48 9.26
C LEU A 134 -5.46 -7.57 10.17
N GLY A 135 -5.75 -6.37 9.66
CA GLY A 135 -6.91 -5.53 9.99
C GLY A 135 -8.02 -5.70 8.94
N LYS A 136 -8.38 -4.62 8.24
CA LYS A 136 -9.28 -4.63 7.07
C LYS A 136 -8.49 -4.29 5.81
N VAL A 137 -8.60 -5.11 4.77
CA VAL A 137 -7.84 -4.94 3.52
C VAL A 137 -8.80 -4.82 2.34
N ASP A 138 -8.91 -3.63 1.73
CA ASP A 138 -9.70 -3.37 0.51
C ASP A 138 -8.79 -2.96 -0.65
N LEU A 139 -8.72 -3.80 -1.68
CA LEU A 139 -7.82 -3.62 -2.82
C LEU A 139 -8.63 -3.53 -4.11
N LYS A 140 -8.34 -2.53 -4.95
CA LYS A 140 -9.03 -2.32 -6.23
C LYS A 140 -8.04 -2.00 -7.35
N ALA A 141 -8.16 -2.70 -8.47
CA ALA A 141 -7.39 -2.42 -9.68
C ALA A 141 -8.32 -2.52 -10.89
N HIS A 142 -8.81 -1.37 -11.40
CA HIS A 142 -9.86 -1.41 -12.42
C HIS A 142 -9.35 -2.01 -13.74
N LYS A 143 -8.26 -1.45 -14.29
CA LYS A 143 -7.51 -1.95 -15.45
C LYS A 143 -6.14 -2.46 -15.02
N GLY A 144 -6.15 -3.56 -14.28
CA GLY A 144 -4.94 -4.25 -13.86
C GLY A 144 -5.25 -5.42 -12.95
N SER A 145 -4.21 -6.14 -12.55
CA SER A 145 -4.31 -7.34 -11.71
C SER A 145 -3.97 -7.03 -10.26
N ILE A 146 -4.51 -7.83 -9.34
CA ILE A 146 -4.19 -7.77 -7.92
C ILE A 146 -3.50 -9.07 -7.52
N VAL A 147 -2.37 -8.96 -6.83
CA VAL A 147 -1.71 -10.08 -6.15
C VAL A 147 -1.76 -9.82 -4.65
N VAL A 148 -2.44 -10.70 -3.93
CA VAL A 148 -2.47 -10.70 -2.47
C VAL A 148 -1.67 -11.87 -1.94
N LYS A 149 -0.74 -11.58 -1.04
CA LYS A 149 0.17 -12.55 -0.45
C LYS A 149 -0.01 -12.53 1.06
N VAL A 150 -0.10 -13.70 1.67
CA VAL A 150 -0.36 -13.83 3.10
C VAL A 150 0.49 -14.93 3.72
N ALA A 151 0.77 -14.81 5.02
CA ALA A 151 1.30 -15.93 5.78
C ALA A 151 0.31 -17.12 5.78
N SER A 152 0.82 -18.34 5.72
CA SER A 152 0.00 -19.57 5.67
C SER A 152 -0.92 -19.74 6.88
N SER A 153 -0.59 -19.13 8.02
CA SER A 153 -1.38 -19.16 9.26
C SER A 153 -2.39 -18.02 9.40
N LEU A 154 -2.45 -17.08 8.45
CA LEU A 154 -3.32 -15.91 8.56
C LEU A 154 -4.80 -16.32 8.54
N GLN A 155 -5.60 -15.80 9.47
CA GLN A 155 -7.04 -16.02 9.50
C GLN A 155 -7.75 -14.82 8.89
N ALA A 156 -8.59 -15.03 7.86
CA ALA A 156 -9.26 -13.96 7.14
C ALA A 156 -10.58 -14.41 6.53
N HIS A 157 -11.57 -13.50 6.50
CA HIS A 157 -12.67 -13.61 5.54
C HIS A 157 -12.19 -13.12 4.17
N LEU A 158 -12.42 -13.90 3.12
CA LEU A 158 -12.00 -13.57 1.76
C LEU A 158 -13.21 -13.19 0.90
N GLN A 159 -13.05 -12.12 0.13
CA GLN A 159 -13.93 -11.77 -0.99
C GLN A 159 -13.07 -11.32 -2.17
N LEU A 160 -12.86 -12.21 -3.13
CA LEU A 160 -12.02 -11.98 -4.29
C LEU A 160 -12.91 -11.88 -5.53
N SER A 161 -12.69 -10.89 -6.37
CA SER A 161 -13.51 -10.60 -7.54
C SER A 161 -12.62 -10.15 -8.70
N GLY A 162 -12.76 -10.76 -9.86
CA GLY A 162 -12.04 -10.31 -11.05
C GLY A 162 -12.52 -10.97 -12.31
N LYS A 163 -11.93 -10.63 -13.46
CA LYS A 163 -12.16 -11.35 -14.71
C LYS A 163 -11.79 -12.82 -14.53
N GLU A 164 -10.67 -13.05 -13.84
CA GLU A 164 -10.20 -14.34 -13.38
C GLU A 164 -9.81 -14.23 -11.90
N VAL A 165 -10.00 -15.31 -11.14
CA VAL A 165 -9.54 -15.40 -9.75
C VAL A 165 -8.78 -16.71 -9.60
N ASP A 166 -7.54 -16.61 -9.12
CA ASP A 166 -6.63 -17.73 -8.92
C ASP A 166 -6.19 -17.78 -7.45
N VAL A 167 -6.63 -18.81 -6.74
CA VAL A 167 -6.27 -19.07 -5.34
C VAL A 167 -5.30 -20.23 -5.31
N ASN A 168 -4.09 -20.01 -4.78
CA ASN A 168 -3.07 -21.06 -4.68
C ASN A 168 -3.51 -22.20 -3.75
N SER A 169 -3.24 -23.45 -4.13
CA SER A 169 -3.62 -24.66 -3.38
C SER A 169 -2.97 -24.78 -2.00
N GLU A 170 -1.89 -24.06 -1.71
CA GLU A 170 -1.28 -23.97 -0.39
C GLU A 170 -2.12 -23.14 0.61
N VAL A 171 -3.13 -22.42 0.13
CA VAL A 171 -4.03 -21.62 0.95
C VAL A 171 -5.27 -22.45 1.31
N HIS A 172 -5.43 -22.74 2.61
CA HIS A 172 -6.59 -23.46 3.11
C HIS A 172 -7.80 -22.53 3.26
N VAL A 173 -8.69 -22.55 2.25
CA VAL A 173 -9.96 -21.80 2.25
C VAL A 173 -11.13 -22.76 2.51
N GLN A 174 -11.84 -22.53 3.61
CA GLN A 174 -13.06 -23.24 4.00
C GLN A 174 -14.30 -22.46 3.55
N GLU A 175 -15.45 -23.14 3.49
CA GLU A 175 -16.73 -22.53 3.06
C GLU A 175 -16.61 -21.77 1.73
N MET A 176 -15.74 -22.27 0.84
CA MET A 176 -15.45 -21.62 -0.42
C MET A 176 -16.67 -21.70 -1.33
N ALA A 177 -17.18 -20.53 -1.72
CA ALA A 177 -18.25 -20.38 -2.70
C ALA A 177 -17.72 -19.59 -3.91
N GLU A 178 -17.92 -20.15 -5.10
CA GLU A 178 -17.64 -19.49 -6.37
C GLU A 178 -18.97 -19.10 -7.03
N ALA A 179 -19.09 -17.82 -7.41
CA ALA A 179 -20.19 -17.33 -8.20
C ALA A 179 -19.66 -16.73 -9.51
N ARG A 180 -20.08 -17.28 -10.64
CA ARG A 180 -19.78 -16.72 -11.96
C ARG A 180 -20.81 -15.67 -12.33
N LYS A 181 -20.33 -14.50 -12.76
CA LYS A 181 -21.12 -13.41 -13.32
C LYS A 181 -20.79 -13.29 -14.81
N GLU A 182 -21.65 -12.59 -15.56
CA GLU A 182 -21.47 -12.42 -17.02
C GLU A 182 -20.06 -11.92 -17.42
N ASN A 183 -19.43 -11.09 -16.57
CA ASN A 183 -18.12 -10.48 -16.84
C ASN A 183 -17.05 -10.78 -15.77
N GLY A 184 -17.16 -11.87 -15.01
CA GLY A 184 -16.12 -12.24 -14.04
C GLY A 184 -16.52 -13.30 -13.03
N VAL A 185 -15.62 -13.57 -12.10
CA VAL A 185 -15.75 -14.57 -11.04
C VAL A 185 -15.64 -13.88 -9.69
N ILE A 186 -16.49 -14.30 -8.75
CA ILE A 186 -16.38 -13.93 -7.34
C ILE A 186 -16.16 -15.18 -6.52
N ILE A 187 -15.14 -15.16 -5.67
CA ILE A 187 -14.83 -16.20 -4.69
C ILE A 187 -14.97 -15.61 -3.30
N THR A 188 -15.75 -16.27 -2.45
CA THR A 188 -15.83 -15.98 -1.01
C THR A 188 -15.42 -17.19 -0.20
N GLY A 189 -14.85 -17.00 0.99
CA GLY A 189 -14.53 -18.10 1.88
C GLY A 189 -13.84 -17.66 3.17
N LEU A 190 -13.57 -18.64 4.03
CA LEU A 190 -12.91 -18.46 5.32
C LEU A 190 -11.51 -19.07 5.28
N MET A 191 -10.48 -18.25 5.41
CA MET A 191 -9.11 -18.73 5.54
C MET A 191 -8.82 -19.12 7.00
N ASN A 192 -8.28 -20.32 7.21
CA ASN A 192 -7.81 -20.82 8.51
C ASN A 192 -8.82 -20.67 9.68
N GLN A 193 -10.10 -20.98 9.45
CA GLN A 193 -11.16 -20.95 10.47
C GLN A 193 -11.38 -19.55 11.11
N ALA A 194 -11.32 -18.48 10.31
CA ALA A 194 -11.54 -17.12 10.80
C ALA A 194 -12.91 -17.00 11.53
N SER A 195 -12.87 -16.69 12.82
CA SER A 195 -14.04 -16.70 13.70
C SER A 195 -14.81 -15.38 13.73
N THR A 196 -14.22 -14.26 13.29
CA THR A 196 -14.84 -12.93 13.31
C THR A 196 -14.83 -12.26 11.93
N ARG A 197 -15.96 -11.69 11.51
CA ARG A 197 -16.11 -10.92 10.25
C ARG A 197 -15.38 -9.58 10.26
N GLU A 198 -14.80 -9.18 11.38
CA GLU A 198 -14.12 -7.89 11.53
C GLU A 198 -12.81 -7.81 10.75
N LYS A 199 -12.18 -8.97 10.48
CA LYS A 199 -10.94 -9.10 9.72
C LYS A 199 -11.19 -9.76 8.37
N TRP A 200 -10.97 -9.00 7.31
CA TRP A 200 -11.29 -9.43 5.95
C TRP A 200 -10.30 -8.88 4.93
N ILE A 201 -10.19 -9.62 3.83
CA ILE A 201 -9.47 -9.23 2.63
C ILE A 201 -10.48 -9.22 1.48
N LYS A 202 -10.64 -8.05 0.88
CA LYS A 202 -11.42 -7.85 -0.33
C LYS A 202 -10.49 -7.37 -1.43
N ALA A 203 -10.54 -8.05 -2.57
CA ALA A 203 -9.78 -7.65 -3.75
C ALA A 203 -10.70 -7.68 -4.97
N ASP A 204 -10.75 -6.56 -5.70
CA ASP A 204 -11.61 -6.40 -6.88
C ASP A 204 -10.80 -5.91 -8.08
N ALA A 205 -10.65 -6.76 -9.09
CA ALA A 205 -9.96 -6.49 -10.35
C ALA A 205 -10.87 -6.74 -11.57
N PRO A 206 -11.86 -5.88 -11.85
CA PRO A 206 -12.92 -6.15 -12.84
C PRO A 206 -12.43 -6.50 -14.24
N GLN A 207 -11.31 -5.94 -14.70
CA GLN A 207 -10.72 -6.24 -16.01
C GLN A 207 -9.42 -7.05 -15.95
N GLY A 208 -9.04 -7.52 -14.76
CA GLY A 208 -7.79 -8.24 -14.54
C GLY A 208 -7.98 -9.51 -13.72
N THR A 209 -6.85 -10.03 -13.24
CA THR A 209 -6.82 -11.26 -12.45
C THR A 209 -6.59 -10.92 -10.98
N VAL A 210 -7.31 -11.57 -10.08
CA VAL A 210 -6.97 -11.59 -8.65
C VAL A 210 -6.23 -12.88 -8.34
N SER A 211 -4.97 -12.79 -7.96
CA SER A 211 -4.16 -13.91 -7.47
C SER A 211 -4.03 -13.85 -5.96
N PHE A 212 -4.37 -14.93 -5.27
CA PHE A 212 -4.22 -15.05 -3.82
C PHE A 212 -3.23 -16.17 -3.50
N ARG A 213 -2.12 -15.83 -2.83
CA ARG A 213 -0.96 -16.71 -2.63
C ARG A 213 -0.57 -16.80 -1.16
N SER A 214 -0.08 -17.98 -0.75
CA SER A 214 0.71 -18.07 0.47
C SER A 214 2.15 -17.63 0.18
N GLN A 215 2.74 -16.86 1.08
CA GLN A 215 4.16 -16.49 1.02
C GLN A 215 4.69 -16.32 2.45
N SER A 216 5.95 -16.67 2.69
CA SER A 216 6.60 -16.31 3.95
C SER A 216 6.95 -14.83 4.01
N TRP A 217 7.03 -14.28 5.23
CA TRP A 217 7.52 -12.91 5.44
C TRP A 217 8.97 -12.73 4.96
N PHE A 218 9.82 -13.73 5.15
CA PHE A 218 11.23 -13.65 4.72
C PHE A 218 11.36 -13.42 3.20
N GLN A 219 10.52 -14.10 2.40
CA GLN A 219 10.44 -13.88 0.95
C GLN A 219 9.89 -12.50 0.58
N SER A 220 9.06 -11.89 1.44
CA SER A 220 8.47 -10.56 1.17
C SER A 220 9.50 -9.44 1.31
N LEU A 221 10.54 -9.64 2.12
CA LEU A 221 11.60 -8.66 2.34
C LEU A 221 12.52 -8.44 1.14
N LYS A 222 12.46 -9.30 0.11
CA LYS A 222 13.29 -9.22 -1.10
C LYS A 222 14.77 -8.94 -0.78
N LEU A 223 15.30 -9.55 0.28
CA LEU A 223 16.70 -9.43 0.65
C LEU A 223 17.52 -10.02 -0.51
N GLN A 224 18.46 -9.24 -1.04
CA GLN A 224 19.46 -9.76 -1.96
C GLN A 224 20.40 -10.67 -1.17
N ASP A 225 20.69 -11.86 -1.71
CA ASP A 225 21.76 -12.73 -1.23
C ASP A 225 23.12 -12.02 -1.27
#